data_AF-A0A140L4X5-F1
#
_entry.id   AF-A0A140L4X5-F1
#
_cell.length_a   1.000
_cell.length_b   1.000
_cell.length_c   1.000
_cell.angle_alpha   90.00
_cell.angle_beta   90.00
_cell.angle_gamma   90.00
#
_symmetry.space_group_name_H-M   'P 1'
#
loop_
_entity.id
_entity.type
_entity.pdbx_description
1 polymer ?
#
loop_
_entity_poly.entity_id
_entity_poly.type
_entity_poly.pdbx_seq_one_letter_code
_entity_poly.pdbx_strand_id
1 'polypeptide(L)'
;MSTLSLKKVIELADEGLNCKSILGFERIDRKYRLTFYIDERSKRVDGRYIVKPVGKSSNGYYYICCPHCQQFEAVHKDEIKKGKLIKSRCSNNCSNIPNRILAYQDKETGQTKIIKIKQDAYYIDLEGWCK
;
A
#
# COMPACT_ATOMS: atom_id res chain seq x y z
N MET A 1 -5.33 6.25 -8.91
CA MET A 1 -6.26 6.57 -7.81
C MET A 1 -5.45 7.09 -6.65
N SER A 2 -5.90 8.19 -6.03
CA SER A 2 -5.20 8.94 -4.99
C SER A 2 -5.25 8.23 -3.64
N THR A 3 -4.24 8.46 -2.81
CA THR A 3 -4.22 8.04 -1.42
C THR A 3 -5.33 8.72 -0.62
N LEU A 4 -5.84 8.03 0.41
CA LEU A 4 -6.96 8.45 1.25
C LEU A 4 -6.46 8.86 2.64
N SER A 5 -7.10 9.86 3.25
CA SER A 5 -6.92 10.17 4.67
C SER A 5 -7.72 9.22 5.55
N LEU A 6 -7.34 9.04 6.82
CA LEU A 6 -8.12 8.23 7.77
C LEU A 6 -9.56 8.73 7.89
N LYS A 7 -9.76 10.06 7.95
CA LYS A 7 -11.09 10.66 7.96
C LYS A 7 -11.91 10.20 6.75
N LYS A 8 -11.30 10.17 5.55
CA LYS A 8 -12.01 9.73 4.35
C LYS A 8 -12.33 8.24 4.36
N VAL A 9 -11.44 7.42 4.93
CA VAL A 9 -11.72 5.98 5.14
C VAL A 9 -12.89 5.79 6.09
N ILE A 10 -12.95 6.52 7.21
CA ILE A 10 -14.07 6.46 8.16
C ILE A 10 -15.39 6.83 7.49
N GLU A 11 -15.40 7.87 6.65
CA GLU A 11 -16.60 8.29 5.92
C GLU A 11 -17.08 7.26 4.88
N LEU A 12 -16.15 6.54 4.24
CA LEU A 12 -16.45 5.64 3.14
C LEU A 12 -16.65 4.17 3.56
N ALA A 13 -16.09 3.78 4.71
CA ALA A 13 -16.24 2.44 5.25
C ALA A 13 -17.56 2.34 6.04
N ASP A 14 -18.57 1.72 5.44
CA ASP A 14 -19.87 1.45 6.07
C ASP A 14 -19.94 0.03 6.67
N GLU A 15 -19.07 -0.88 6.22
CA GLU A 15 -19.00 -2.27 6.64
C GLU A 15 -17.70 -2.50 7.41
N GLY A 16 -17.75 -2.23 8.73
CA GLY A 16 -16.66 -2.51 9.67
C GLY A 16 -15.48 -1.54 9.56
N LEU A 17 -15.02 -1.04 10.70
CA LEU A 17 -13.80 -0.24 10.79
C LEU A 17 -12.95 -0.75 11.94
N ASN A 18 -11.77 -1.29 11.63
CA ASN A 18 -10.79 -1.71 12.62
C ASN A 18 -9.47 -0.96 12.42
N CYS A 19 -9.36 0.15 13.15
CA CYS A 19 -8.16 0.97 13.21
C CYS A 19 -7.35 0.77 14.50
N LYS A 20 -7.68 -0.23 15.35
CA LYS A 20 -7.04 -0.41 16.67
C LYS A 20 -5.53 -0.63 16.58
N SER A 21 -5.08 -1.29 15.52
CA SER A 21 -3.66 -1.58 15.24
C SER A 21 -3.02 -0.57 14.28
N ILE A 22 -3.66 0.59 14.09
CA ILE A 22 -3.14 1.67 13.25
C ILE A 22 -2.56 2.76 14.12
N LEU A 23 -1.28 3.04 13.92
CA LEU A 23 -0.57 4.15 14.55
C LEU A 23 -0.38 5.28 13.51
N GLY A 24 -0.96 6.44 13.78
CA GLY A 24 -0.83 7.63 12.93
C GLY A 24 0.33 8.52 13.38
N PHE A 25 1.14 8.98 12.43
CA PHE A 25 2.25 9.89 12.65
C PHE A 25 2.10 11.10 11.73
N GLU A 26 2.23 12.30 12.28
CA GLU A 26 2.34 13.51 11.47
C GLU A 26 3.81 13.88 11.30
N ARG A 27 4.27 13.93 10.05
CA ARG A 27 5.56 14.51 9.69
C ARG A 27 5.33 15.94 9.20
N ILE A 28 6.00 16.88 9.83
CA ILE A 28 5.97 18.30 9.46
C ILE A 28 7.35 18.65 8.90
N ASP A 29 7.46 18.76 7.58
CA ASP A 29 8.64 19.34 6.93
C ASP A 29 8.39 20.84 6.67
N ARG A 30 9.43 21.62 6.36
CA ARG A 30 9.40 23.10 6.23
C ARG A 30 8.27 23.70 5.36
N LYS A 31 7.59 22.91 4.52
CA LYS A 31 6.50 23.37 3.63
C LYS A 31 5.25 22.50 3.64
N TYR A 32 5.29 21.30 4.22
CA TYR A 32 4.21 20.32 4.07
C TYR A 32 3.99 19.52 5.35
N ARG A 33 2.72 19.24 5.63
CA ARG A 33 2.28 18.27 6.63
C ARG A 33 1.91 16.98 5.92
N LEU A 34 2.51 15.87 6.33
CA LEU A 34 2.25 14.55 5.77
C LEU A 34 1.88 13.58 6.89
N THR A 35 0.70 12.97 6.81
CA THR A 35 0.27 11.94 7.75
C THR A 35 0.59 10.56 7.18
N PHE A 36 1.31 9.77 7.97
CA PHE A 36 1.59 8.36 7.71
C PHE A 36 0.89 7.49 8.74
N TYR A 37 0.55 6.27 8.34
CA TYR A 37 -0.12 5.27 9.15
C TYR A 37 0.69 3.98 9.12
N ILE A 38 1.03 3.45 10.29
CA ILE A 38 1.64 2.14 10.42
C ILE A 38 0.56 1.17 10.86
N ASP A 39 0.35 0.11 10.08
CA ASP A 39 -0.58 -0.96 10.42
C ASP A 39 0.19 -2.18 10.93
N GLU A 40 0.10 -2.46 12.22
CA GLU A 40 0.78 -3.59 12.85
C GLU A 40 0.27 -4.95 12.35
N ARG A 41 -0.89 -4.99 11.66
CA ARG A 41 -1.40 -6.21 11.02
C ARG A 41 -0.68 -6.51 9.71
N SER A 42 0.00 -5.51 9.13
CA SER A 42 0.79 -5.69 7.92
C SER A 42 2.11 -6.37 8.27
N LYS A 43 2.36 -7.54 7.67
CA LYS A 43 3.57 -8.34 7.94
C LYS A 43 4.30 -8.70 6.66
N ARG A 44 5.62 -8.88 6.75
CA ARG A 44 6.45 -9.38 5.66
C ARG A 44 6.72 -10.88 5.86
N VAL A 45 6.24 -11.71 4.94
CA VAL A 45 6.39 -13.18 4.97
C VAL A 45 7.00 -13.61 3.64
N ASP A 46 8.09 -14.38 3.68
CA ASP A 46 8.83 -14.85 2.50
C ASP A 46 9.16 -13.72 1.50
N GLY A 47 9.57 -12.58 2.05
CA GLY A 47 9.92 -11.38 1.27
C GLY A 47 8.72 -10.61 0.69
N ARG A 48 7.48 -11.05 0.90
CA ARG A 48 6.24 -10.42 0.40
C ARG A 48 5.44 -9.78 1.53
N TYR A 49 4.80 -8.66 1.26
CA TYR A 49 3.89 -8.03 2.22
C TYR A 49 2.50 -8.68 2.17
N ILE A 50 1.94 -8.95 3.35
CA ILE A 50 0.57 -9.38 3.57
C ILE A 50 -0.10 -8.29 4.38
N VAL A 51 -1.19 -7.72 3.87
CA VAL A 51 -1.91 -6.60 4.45
C VAL A 51 -3.34 -7.03 4.79
N LYS A 52 -3.88 -6.50 5.89
CA LYS A 52 -5.26 -6.74 6.29
C LYS A 52 -6.11 -5.49 6.03
N PRO A 53 -7.35 -5.63 5.55
CA PRO A 53 -8.25 -4.49 5.42
C PRO A 53 -8.57 -3.85 6.77
N VAL A 54 -8.73 -2.54 6.72
CA VAL A 54 -9.13 -1.70 7.85
C VAL A 54 -10.63 -1.42 7.83
N GLY A 55 -11.27 -1.47 6.66
CA GLY A 55 -12.73 -1.35 6.50
C GLY A 55 -13.23 -1.74 5.11
N LYS A 56 -14.53 -1.98 4.95
CA LYS A 56 -15.20 -2.22 3.66
C LYS A 56 -16.18 -1.11 3.34
N SER A 57 -16.39 -0.86 2.05
CA SER A 57 -17.63 -0.27 1.58
C SER A 57 -18.57 -1.34 1.00
N SER A 58 -19.88 -1.08 1.11
CA SER A 58 -20.96 -1.80 0.43
C SER A 58 -20.77 -1.90 -1.09
N ASN A 59 -20.11 -0.91 -1.69
CA ASN A 59 -19.71 -0.89 -3.10
C ASN A 59 -18.55 -1.85 -3.44
N GLY A 60 -18.12 -2.69 -2.50
CA GLY A 60 -17.13 -3.73 -2.74
C GLY A 60 -15.68 -3.24 -2.67
N TYR A 61 -15.40 -2.08 -2.09
CA TYR A 61 -14.03 -1.65 -1.85
C TYR A 61 -13.56 -2.07 -0.46
N TYR A 62 -12.31 -2.53 -0.39
CA TYR A 62 -11.57 -2.74 0.83
C TYR A 62 -10.58 -1.59 1.02
N TYR A 63 -10.61 -0.97 2.19
CA TYR A 63 -9.64 0.05 2.58
C TYR A 63 -8.48 -0.63 3.28
N ILE A 64 -7.26 -0.38 2.83
CA ILE A 64 -6.05 -0.94 3.41
C ILE A 64 -5.04 0.17 3.70
N CYS A 65 -4.21 -0.02 4.71
CA CYS A 65 -3.01 0.78 4.85
C CYS A 65 -1.91 0.20 3.96
N CYS A 66 -1.42 0.97 3.00
CA CYS A 66 -0.38 0.52 2.10
C CYS A 66 0.93 0.30 2.90
N PRO A 67 1.55 -0.89 2.86
CA PRO A 67 2.76 -1.17 3.62
C PRO A 67 3.98 -0.41 3.09
N HIS A 68 3.85 0.20 1.90
CA HIS A 68 4.91 0.93 1.23
C HIS A 68 4.88 2.43 1.55
N CYS A 69 3.84 3.13 1.12
CA CYS A 69 3.73 4.57 1.39
C CYS A 69 3.04 4.89 2.73
N GLN A 70 2.58 3.89 3.49
CA GLN A 70 1.94 4.07 4.80
C GLN A 70 0.76 5.04 4.73
N GLN A 71 0.02 5.01 3.61
CA GLN A 71 -1.19 5.78 3.38
C GLN A 71 -2.33 4.85 3.05
N PHE A 72 -3.57 5.29 3.25
CA PHE A 72 -4.71 4.46 2.91
C PHE A 72 -4.96 4.44 1.41
N GLU A 73 -5.37 3.28 0.89
CA GLU A 73 -5.85 3.12 -0.47
C GLU A 73 -7.08 2.22 -0.50
N ALA A 74 -7.92 2.41 -1.52
CA ALA A 74 -9.08 1.59 -1.77
C ALA A 74 -8.79 0.58 -2.88
N VAL A 75 -9.09 -0.69 -2.61
CA VAL A 75 -8.90 -1.81 -3.55
C VAL A 75 -10.24 -2.48 -3.78
N HIS A 76 -10.66 -2.61 -5.04
CA HIS A 76 -11.93 -3.23 -5.36
C HIS A 76 -11.86 -4.75 -5.17
N LYS A 77 -12.94 -5.37 -4.70
CA LYS A 77 -13.02 -6.83 -4.45
C LYS A 77 -12.60 -7.67 -5.65
N ASP A 78 -12.89 -7.22 -6.87
CA ASP A 78 -12.56 -7.94 -8.10
C ASP A 78 -11.04 -8.02 -8.37
N GLU A 79 -10.28 -7.12 -7.76
CA GLU A 79 -8.83 -7.13 -7.83
C GLU A 79 -8.23 -8.20 -6.92
N ILE A 80 -8.93 -8.55 -5.84
CA ILE A 80 -8.50 -9.46 -4.77
C ILE A 80 -8.82 -10.90 -5.18
N LYS A 81 -7.78 -11.67 -5.49
CA LYS A 81 -7.90 -13.10 -5.79
C LYS A 81 -6.83 -13.87 -5.03
N LYS A 82 -7.15 -15.08 -4.57
CA LYS A 82 -6.18 -15.96 -3.88
C LYS A 82 -4.93 -16.13 -4.76
N GLY A 83 -3.75 -15.87 -4.20
CA GLY A 83 -2.47 -15.98 -4.92
C GLY A 83 -2.19 -14.85 -5.92
N LYS A 84 -3.08 -13.86 -6.07
CA LYS A 84 -2.83 -12.67 -6.91
C LYS A 84 -2.26 -11.53 -6.07
N LEU A 85 -1.12 -11.01 -6.51
CA LEU A 85 -0.50 -9.82 -5.93
C LEU A 85 -1.21 -8.54 -6.42
N ILE A 86 -1.44 -7.61 -5.50
CA ILE A 86 -1.92 -6.27 -5.77
C ILE A 86 -0.71 -5.34 -5.85
N LYS A 87 -0.55 -4.66 -6.99
CA LYS A 87 0.47 -3.63 -7.11
C LYS A 87 0.06 -2.42 -6.29
N SER A 88 0.99 -1.93 -5.48
CA SER A 88 0.79 -0.67 -4.77
C SER A 88 0.54 0.47 -5.74
N ARG A 89 -0.49 1.27 -5.45
CA ARG A 89 -0.84 2.44 -6.26
C ARG A 89 -0.20 3.72 -5.75
N CYS A 90 0.76 3.63 -4.82
CA CYS A 90 1.47 4.78 -4.28
C CYS A 90 2.05 5.63 -5.44
N SER A 91 1.44 6.80 -5.65
CA SER A 91 1.87 7.81 -6.62
C SER A 91 2.99 8.69 -6.06
N ASN A 92 3.17 8.67 -4.75
CA ASN A 92 4.24 9.42 -4.12
C ASN A 92 5.55 8.69 -4.33
N ASN A 93 6.53 9.45 -4.83
CA ASN A 93 7.96 9.24 -4.68
C ASN A 93 8.33 9.14 -3.19
N CYS A 94 7.75 8.19 -2.45
CA CYS A 94 8.24 7.78 -1.14
C CYS A 94 9.59 7.12 -1.40
N SER A 95 10.62 7.96 -1.39
CA SER A 95 12.02 7.75 -1.74
C SER A 95 12.74 6.65 -0.95
N ASN A 96 12.04 5.89 -0.10
CA ASN A 96 12.67 5.04 0.92
C ASN A 96 12.29 3.55 0.85
N ILE A 97 11.58 3.07 -0.18
CA ILE A 97 11.40 1.62 -0.38
C ILE A 97 11.77 1.28 -1.82
N PRO A 98 12.63 0.28 -2.05
CA PRO A 98 13.31 0.11 -3.31
C PRO A 98 12.29 -0.25 -4.38
N ASN A 99 11.93 0.73 -5.19
CA ASN A 99 11.78 0.48 -6.60
C ASN A 99 12.97 -0.40 -7.00
N ARG A 100 12.74 -1.69 -7.29
CA ARG A 100 13.82 -2.51 -7.85
C ARG A 100 14.11 -1.88 -9.20
N ILE A 101 15.18 -1.09 -9.26
CA ILE A 101 15.74 -0.58 -10.51
C ILE A 101 16.31 -1.82 -11.19
N LEU A 102 15.58 -2.33 -12.17
CA LEU A 102 16.13 -3.30 -13.09
C LEU A 102 17.01 -2.50 -14.04
N ALA A 103 18.30 -2.45 -13.72
CA ALA A 103 19.31 -1.91 -14.61
C ALA A 103 20.09 -3.07 -15.23
N TYR A 104 20.47 -2.92 -16.49
CA TYR A 104 21.47 -3.77 -17.12
C TYR A 104 22.61 -2.90 -17.60
N GLN A 105 23.81 -3.46 -17.54
CA GLN A 105 24.99 -2.82 -18.11
C GLN A 105 25.09 -3.24 -19.57
N ASP A 106 25.07 -2.25 -20.45
CA ASP A 106 25.32 -2.42 -21.87
C ASP A 106 26.78 -2.84 -22.07
N LYS A 107 27.00 -4.02 -22.65
CA LYS A 107 28.34 -4.63 -22.75
C LYS A 107 29.25 -3.92 -23.75
N GLU A 108 28.69 -3.17 -24.69
CA GLU A 108 29.47 -2.49 -25.74
C GLU A 108 29.83 -1.07 -25.31
N THR A 109 28.92 -0.37 -24.64
CA THR A 109 29.12 1.02 -24.22
C THR A 109 29.55 1.17 -22.76
N GLY A 110 29.46 0.09 -21.96
CA GLY A 110 29.71 0.09 -20.52
C GLY A 110 28.65 0.83 -19.69
N GLN A 111 27.64 1.43 -20.32
CA GLN A 111 26.64 2.26 -19.67
C GLN A 111 25.55 1.43 -19.00
N THR A 112 25.20 1.81 -17.78
CA THR A 112 24.07 1.22 -17.04
C THR A 112 22.77 1.82 -17.55
N LYS A 113 21.94 1.01 -18.23
CA LYS A 113 20.61 1.40 -18.71
C LYS A 113 19.54 0.90 -17.74
N ILE A 114 18.72 1.81 -17.24
CA ILE A 114 17.55 1.48 -16.41
C ILE A 114 16.43 1.00 -17.32
N ILE A 115 16.04 -0.27 -17.19
CA ILE A 115 14.99 -0.92 -17.99
C ILE A 115 13.62 -0.65 -17.38
N LYS A 116 13.51 -0.79 -16.06
CA LYS A 116 12.20 -0.74 -15.40
C LYS A 116 12.31 -0.44 -13.91
N ILE A 117 11.42 0.42 -13.45
CA ILE A 117 11.11 0.64 -12.05
C ILE A 117 10.02 -0.37 -11.68
N LYS A 118 10.34 -1.37 -10.85
CA LYS A 118 9.35 -2.34 -10.37
C LYS A 118 8.74 -1.85 -9.05
N GLN A 119 7.47 -1.43 -9.09
CA GLN A 119 6.66 -1.21 -7.89
C GLN A 119 6.46 -2.55 -7.15
N ASP A 120 6.74 -2.56 -5.86
CA ASP A 120 6.47 -3.73 -5.03
C ASP A 120 4.96 -3.99 -4.91
N ALA A 121 4.62 -5.26 -4.83
CA ALA A 121 3.25 -5.74 -4.77
C ALA A 121 3.02 -6.50 -3.46
N TYR A 122 1.78 -6.50 -2.98
CA TYR A 122 1.38 -7.12 -1.72
C TYR A 122 0.13 -7.99 -1.89
N TYR A 123 -0.11 -8.88 -0.93
CA TYR A 123 -1.35 -9.64 -0.83
C TYR A 123 -2.31 -8.98 0.15
N ILE A 124 -3.60 -8.97 -0.17
CA ILE A 124 -4.65 -8.63 0.79
C ILE A 124 -5.19 -9.93 1.39
N ASP A 125 -5.05 -10.05 2.70
CA ASP A 125 -5.59 -11.15 3.49
C ASP A 125 -6.97 -10.76 4.05
N LEU A 126 -8.00 -11.46 3.59
CA LEU A 126 -9.39 -11.29 4.06
C LEU A 126 -9.76 -12.27 5.18
N GLU A 127 -8.85 -13.16 5.58
CA GLU A 127 -9.12 -14.19 6.59
C GLU A 127 -9.38 -13.56 7.96
N GLY A 128 -10.49 -13.97 8.58
CA GLY A 128 -10.95 -13.48 9.88
C GLY A 128 -11.50 -12.06 9.87
N TRP A 129 -11.62 -11.42 8.70
CA TRP A 129 -12.17 -10.08 8.56
C TRP A 129 -13.67 -10.08 8.23
N CYS A 130 -14.12 -11.02 7.39
CA CYS A 130 -15.55 -11.29 7.22
C CYS A 130 -16.06 -12.06 8.44
N LYS A 131 -16.65 -11.36 9.41
CA LYS A 131 -17.54 -11.95 10.41
C LYS A 131 -18.95 -11.51 10.15
#